data_AF-A0ABD3XXQ2-F1
#
_entry.id   AF-A0ABD3XXQ2-F1
#
_cell.length_a   1.000
_cell.length_b   1.000
_cell.length_c   1.000
_cell.angle_alpha   90.00
_cell.angle_beta   90.00
_cell.angle_gamma   90.00
#
_symmetry.space_group_name_H-M   'P 1'
#
loop_
_entity.id
_entity.type
_entity.pdbx_description
1 polymer ?
#
loop_
_entity_poly.entity_id
_entity_poly.type
_entity_poly.pdbx_seq_one_letter_code
_entity_poly.pdbx_strand_id
1 'polypeptide(L)'
;MYWCAASSCGDGEGVQQKWFSILNHVANIHRGHGDKFLQCEHEQLDNREWIKYGSNAHTEVEKVFKGRLLATDIKKLSPAEQTSGLESFHRVICFFAPKSLHFFHAQMEARLYLGTLHFYENVNRVQAVTLDGSHQYRVSFPKGRSYIDDLFDELLIRREMYTSNSEAFD
;
A
#
# COMPACT_ATOMS: atom_id res chain seq x y z
N MET A 1 5.36 -7.26 -3.66
CA MET A 1 6.12 -7.50 -2.41
C MET A 1 5.66 -8.78 -1.71
N TYR A 2 4.40 -8.85 -1.23
CA TYR A 2 3.91 -10.03 -0.50
C TYR A 2 3.94 -11.34 -1.32
N TRP A 3 3.56 -11.29 -2.60
CA TRP A 3 3.69 -12.45 -3.51
C TRP A 3 5.12 -13.03 -3.53
N CYS A 4 6.15 -12.17 -3.50
CA CYS A 4 7.55 -12.61 -3.47
C CYS A 4 7.84 -13.45 -2.23
N ALA A 5 7.30 -13.06 -1.06
CA ALA A 5 7.48 -13.78 0.21
C ALA A 5 6.68 -15.09 0.26
N ALA A 6 5.38 -15.02 -0.06
CA ALA A 6 4.48 -16.17 -0.02
C ALA A 6 4.90 -17.28 -1.00
N SER A 7 5.42 -16.93 -2.17
CA SER A 7 5.84 -17.89 -3.20
C SER A 7 7.30 -18.35 -3.09
N SER A 8 8.00 -17.98 -2.01
CA SER A 8 9.41 -18.38 -1.78
C SER A 8 9.61 -19.25 -0.55
N CYS A 9 8.55 -19.69 0.15
CA CYS A 9 8.61 -20.63 1.27
C CYS A 9 9.66 -20.28 2.36
N GLY A 10 9.88 -18.98 2.63
CA GLY A 10 10.85 -18.51 3.62
C GLY A 10 12.29 -18.39 3.13
N ASP A 11 12.57 -18.69 1.86
CA ASP A 11 13.88 -18.47 1.24
C ASP A 11 14.08 -16.99 0.89
N GLY A 12 14.73 -16.25 1.79
CA GLY A 12 14.97 -14.82 1.63
C GLY A 12 15.71 -14.43 0.34
N GLU A 13 16.53 -15.31 -0.22
CA GLU A 13 17.20 -15.06 -1.50
C GLU A 13 16.22 -15.18 -2.67
N GLY A 14 15.34 -16.18 -2.64
CA GLY A 14 14.22 -16.31 -3.57
C GLY A 14 13.28 -15.10 -3.53
N VAL A 15 12.96 -14.62 -2.32
CA VAL A 15 12.15 -13.40 -2.14
C VAL A 15 12.81 -12.19 -2.80
N GLN A 16 14.12 -12.01 -2.60
CA GLN A 16 14.84 -10.90 -3.20
C GLN A 16 14.89 -10.99 -4.72
N GLN A 17 15.14 -12.17 -5.30
CA GLN A 17 15.15 -12.33 -6.76
C GLN A 17 13.78 -12.06 -7.37
N LYS A 18 12.70 -12.56 -6.75
CA LYS A 18 11.32 -12.24 -7.15
C LYS A 18 10.95 -10.77 -6.95
N TRP A 19 11.60 -10.07 -6.04
CA TRP A 19 11.42 -8.63 -5.86
C TRP A 19 12.12 -7.83 -6.96
N PHE A 20 13.38 -8.14 -7.24
CA PHE A 20 14.15 -7.45 -8.29
C PHE A 20 13.68 -7.81 -9.70
N SER A 21 13.08 -8.98 -9.90
CA SER A 21 12.48 -9.36 -11.17
C SER A 21 11.40 -8.37 -11.63
N ILE A 22 10.74 -7.66 -10.70
CA ILE A 22 9.74 -6.64 -11.01
C ILE A 22 10.35 -5.52 -11.87
N LEU A 23 11.61 -5.14 -11.63
CA LEU A 23 12.30 -4.11 -12.43
C LEU A 23 12.46 -4.53 -13.89
N ASN A 24 12.83 -5.79 -14.12
CA ASN A 24 12.91 -6.36 -15.45
C ASN A 24 11.50 -6.48 -16.06
N HIS A 25 10.54 -6.95 -15.28
CA HIS A 25 9.17 -7.18 -15.72
C HIS A 25 8.50 -5.88 -16.19
N VAL A 26 8.62 -4.75 -15.46
CA VAL A 26 8.04 -3.46 -15.90
C VAL A 26 8.66 -2.93 -17.19
N ALA A 27 9.83 -3.42 -17.57
CA ALA A 27 10.53 -3.13 -18.82
C ALA A 27 10.36 -4.23 -19.90
N ASN A 28 9.37 -5.11 -19.75
CA ASN A 28 9.09 -6.23 -20.65
C ASN A 28 10.21 -7.28 -20.76
N ILE A 29 11.09 -7.36 -19.76
CA ILE A 29 12.15 -8.36 -19.67
C ILE A 29 11.67 -9.46 -18.73
N HIS A 30 11.33 -10.63 -19.28
CA HIS A 30 10.70 -11.73 -18.53
C HIS A 30 11.65 -12.86 -18.14
N ARG A 31 12.96 -12.70 -18.38
CA ARG A 31 13.99 -13.73 -18.14
C ARG A 31 15.22 -13.10 -17.49
N GLY A 32 16.08 -13.94 -16.91
CA GLY A 32 17.37 -13.52 -16.34
C GLY A 32 17.23 -12.82 -15.00
N HIS A 33 16.32 -13.29 -14.13
CA HIS A 33 16.11 -12.69 -12.81
C HIS A 33 17.00 -13.26 -11.68
N GLY A 34 17.83 -14.26 -12.00
CA GLY A 34 18.76 -14.91 -11.07
C GLY A 34 18.64 -16.44 -11.11
N ASP A 35 19.34 -17.12 -10.20
CA ASP A 35 19.44 -18.59 -10.20
C ASP A 35 18.22 -19.29 -9.58
N LYS A 36 17.52 -18.62 -8.66
CA LYS A 36 16.36 -19.16 -7.94
C LYS A 36 15.03 -18.77 -8.59
N PHE A 37 15.01 -17.63 -9.27
CA PHE A 37 13.87 -17.19 -10.07
C PHE A 37 14.38 -16.82 -11.46
N LEU A 38 14.18 -17.69 -12.45
CA LEU A 38 14.79 -17.55 -13.77
C LEU A 38 13.96 -16.67 -14.72
N GLN A 39 12.63 -16.77 -14.62
CA GLN A 39 11.68 -16.11 -15.52
C GLN A 39 10.34 -15.83 -14.82
N CYS A 40 9.53 -14.94 -15.38
CA CYS A 40 8.20 -14.62 -14.86
C CYS A 40 7.21 -15.82 -14.93
N GLU A 41 6.32 -15.93 -13.94
CA GLU A 41 5.35 -17.04 -13.77
C GLU A 41 3.97 -16.69 -14.35
N HIS A 42 3.92 -16.06 -15.52
CA HIS A 42 2.66 -15.76 -16.20
C HIS A 42 2.73 -16.12 -17.68
N GLU A 43 1.56 -16.32 -18.28
CA GLU A 43 1.43 -16.49 -19.72
C GLU A 43 1.71 -15.18 -20.46
N GLN A 44 1.70 -15.22 -21.80
CA GLN A 44 1.97 -14.03 -22.59
C GLN A 44 0.96 -12.92 -22.26
N LEU A 45 1.49 -11.74 -21.94
CA LEU A 45 0.68 -10.60 -21.59
C LEU A 45 0.19 -9.89 -22.85
N ASP A 46 -1.03 -9.35 -22.77
CA ASP A 46 -1.61 -8.51 -23.80
C ASP A 46 -0.78 -7.25 -24.06
N ASN A 47 -1.07 -6.61 -25.19
CA ASN A 47 -0.33 -5.44 -25.63
C ASN A 47 -0.55 -4.28 -24.63
N ARG A 48 0.54 -3.80 -24.05
CA ARG A 48 0.55 -2.76 -23.02
C ARG A 48 1.77 -1.86 -23.21
N GLU A 49 1.68 -0.63 -22.71
CA GLU A 49 2.83 0.26 -22.67
C GLU A 49 3.80 -0.17 -21.56
N TRP A 50 5.08 -0.30 -21.93
CA TRP A 50 6.14 -0.73 -21.04
C TRP A 50 7.09 0.43 -20.75
N ILE A 51 7.69 0.42 -19.57
CA ILE A 51 8.72 1.39 -19.25
C ILE A 51 9.95 1.04 -20.08
N LYS A 52 10.48 2.01 -20.84
CA LYS A 52 11.72 1.80 -21.57
C LYS A 52 12.86 1.56 -20.57
N TYR A 53 13.56 0.43 -20.74
CA TYR A 53 14.73 0.11 -19.92
C TYR A 53 15.78 1.25 -20.01
N GLY A 54 16.30 1.66 -18.86
CA GLY A 54 17.27 2.76 -18.76
C GLY A 54 16.70 4.18 -18.97
N SER A 55 15.38 4.33 -19.12
CA SER A 55 14.74 5.66 -19.06
C SER A 55 14.82 6.27 -17.67
N ASN A 56 14.60 7.58 -17.54
CA ASN A 56 14.52 8.24 -16.23
C ASN A 56 13.48 7.58 -15.32
N ALA A 57 12.30 7.23 -15.87
CA ALA A 57 11.27 6.51 -15.12
C ALA A 57 11.76 5.16 -14.58
N HIS A 58 12.47 4.37 -15.40
CA HIS A 58 13.06 3.11 -14.96
C HIS A 58 14.09 3.33 -13.84
N THR A 59 14.98 4.31 -14.00
CA THR A 59 16.04 4.61 -13.04
C THR A 59 15.48 5.07 -11.68
N GLU A 60 14.42 5.88 -11.67
CA GLU A 60 13.78 6.30 -10.41
C GLU A 60 13.12 5.11 -9.69
N VAL A 61 12.45 4.23 -10.43
CA VAL A 61 11.89 2.99 -9.84
C VAL A 61 13.00 2.09 -9.30
N GLU A 62 14.09 1.95 -10.04
CA GLU A 62 15.25 1.15 -9.62
C GLU A 62 15.85 1.64 -8.30
N LYS A 63 16.01 2.95 -8.11
CA LYS A 63 16.50 3.54 -6.85
C LYS A 63 15.65 3.13 -5.65
N VAL A 64 14.33 3.14 -5.82
CA VAL A 64 13.39 2.74 -4.75
C VAL A 64 13.50 1.24 -4.47
N PHE A 65 13.45 0.41 -5.52
CA PHE A 65 13.44 -1.05 -5.38
C PHE A 65 14.75 -1.61 -4.82
N LYS A 66 15.90 -1.05 -5.23
CA LYS A 66 17.24 -1.45 -4.77
C LYS A 66 17.72 -0.69 -3.54
N GLY A 67 16.85 0.10 -2.90
CA GLY A 67 17.18 0.80 -1.66
C GLY A 67 17.69 -0.17 -0.59
N ARG A 68 18.83 0.14 0.04
CA ARG A 68 19.54 -0.76 0.97
C ARG A 68 18.65 -1.32 2.09
N LEU A 69 17.87 -0.45 2.73
CA LEU A 69 16.98 -0.83 3.83
C LEU A 69 15.88 -1.76 3.33
N LEU A 70 15.18 -1.33 2.27
CA LEU A 70 14.09 -2.11 1.66
C LEU A 70 14.56 -3.49 1.20
N ALA A 71 15.69 -3.57 0.51
CA ALA A 71 16.25 -4.84 0.04
C ALA A 71 16.62 -5.79 1.20
N THR A 72 17.07 -5.24 2.34
CA THR A 72 17.40 -6.03 3.54
C THR A 72 16.13 -6.54 4.21
N ASP A 73 15.10 -5.70 4.33
CA ASP A 73 13.84 -6.04 4.99
C ASP A 73 13.04 -7.04 4.16
N ILE A 74 13.11 -6.95 2.84
CA ILE A 74 12.43 -7.87 1.92
C ILE A 74 12.88 -9.32 2.12
N LYS A 75 14.17 -9.57 2.39
CA LYS A 75 14.68 -10.92 2.68
C LYS A 75 14.10 -11.52 3.95
N LYS A 76 13.61 -10.67 4.86
CA LYS A 76 13.07 -11.03 6.17
C LYS A 76 11.54 -11.07 6.19
N LEU A 77 10.89 -10.85 5.05
CA LEU A 77 9.44 -10.94 4.97
C LEU A 77 8.99 -12.35 5.35
N SER A 78 7.98 -12.40 6.22
CA SER A 78 7.35 -13.66 6.56
C SER A 78 6.67 -14.26 5.31
N PRO A 79 6.86 -15.56 5.04
CA PRO A 79 6.08 -16.26 4.02
C PRO A 79 4.63 -16.51 4.46
N ALA A 80 4.35 -16.41 5.76
CA ALA A 80 3.01 -16.61 6.31
C ALA A 80 2.08 -15.46 5.91
N GLU A 81 0.77 -15.74 5.96
CA GLU A 81 -0.24 -14.88 5.39
C GLU A 81 -0.19 -13.41 5.84
N GLN A 82 -0.68 -12.52 4.98
CA GLN A 82 -0.82 -11.11 5.30
C GLN A 82 -1.73 -10.94 6.54
N THR A 83 -1.21 -10.34 7.62
CA THR A 83 -1.96 -10.10 8.86
C THR A 83 -2.99 -8.98 8.72
N SER A 84 -3.09 -8.31 7.57
CA SER A 84 -3.97 -7.15 7.38
C SER A 84 -5.45 -7.47 7.63
N GLY A 85 -5.91 -8.66 7.24
CA GLY A 85 -7.28 -9.10 7.48
C GLY A 85 -7.54 -9.28 8.97
N LEU A 86 -6.60 -9.93 9.66
CA LEU A 86 -6.66 -10.12 11.12
C LEU A 86 -6.58 -8.78 11.87
N GLU A 87 -5.69 -7.88 11.46
CA GLU A 87 -5.54 -6.54 12.03
C GLU A 87 -6.81 -5.70 11.80
N SER A 88 -7.39 -5.77 10.61
CA SER A 88 -8.65 -5.09 10.29
C SER A 88 -9.81 -5.65 11.12
N PHE A 89 -9.90 -6.97 11.25
CA PHE A 89 -10.88 -7.61 12.11
C PHE A 89 -10.72 -7.21 13.58
N HIS A 90 -9.49 -7.24 14.10
CA HIS A 90 -9.18 -6.81 15.46
C HIS A 90 -9.61 -5.35 15.70
N ARG A 91 -9.39 -4.47 14.71
CA ARG A 91 -9.86 -3.08 14.79
C ARG A 91 -11.37 -2.96 14.91
N VAL A 92 -12.12 -3.75 14.13
CA VAL A 92 -13.59 -3.81 14.21
C VAL A 92 -14.02 -4.28 15.61
N ILE A 93 -13.41 -5.34 16.13
CA ILE A 93 -13.70 -5.82 17.50
C ILE A 93 -13.40 -4.75 18.54
N CYS A 94 -12.27 -4.05 18.46
CA CYS A 94 -11.95 -2.94 19.36
C CYS A 94 -12.97 -1.79 19.29
N PHE A 95 -13.61 -1.57 18.15
CA PHE A 95 -14.66 -0.56 18.00
C PHE A 95 -15.97 -0.99 18.68
N PHE A 96 -16.41 -2.23 18.49
CA PHE A 96 -17.67 -2.73 19.05
C PHE A 96 -17.59 -3.12 20.53
N ALA A 97 -16.45 -3.67 20.96
CA ALA A 97 -16.19 -4.16 22.31
C ALA A 97 -14.80 -3.68 22.80
N PRO A 98 -14.61 -2.38 23.03
CA PRO A 98 -13.35 -1.85 23.53
C PRO A 98 -13.04 -2.38 24.94
N LYS A 99 -11.78 -2.78 25.16
CA LYS A 99 -11.30 -3.28 26.47
C LYS A 99 -11.40 -2.26 27.60
N SER A 100 -11.44 -0.97 27.27
CA SER A 100 -11.54 0.13 28.24
C SER A 100 -12.95 0.31 28.82
N LEU A 101 -13.96 -0.38 28.28
CA LEU A 101 -15.34 -0.33 28.78
C LEU A 101 -15.71 -1.66 29.44
N HIS A 102 -16.45 -1.58 30.54
CA HIS A 102 -16.99 -2.76 31.21
C HIS A 102 -18.30 -3.21 30.55
N PHE A 103 -18.42 -4.50 30.25
CA PHE A 103 -19.63 -5.12 29.72
C PHE A 103 -19.97 -6.37 30.54
N PHE A 104 -21.26 -6.62 30.77
CA PHE A 104 -21.70 -7.93 31.23
C PHE A 104 -21.54 -8.97 30.10
N HIS A 105 -21.43 -10.25 30.45
CA HIS A 105 -21.18 -11.33 29.50
C HIS A 105 -22.09 -11.27 28.27
N ALA A 106 -23.41 -11.24 28.46
CA ALA A 106 -24.38 -11.20 27.36
C ALA A 106 -24.22 -9.99 26.44
N GLN A 107 -23.83 -8.83 26.99
CA GLN A 107 -23.62 -7.61 26.20
C GLN A 107 -22.31 -7.68 25.40
N MET A 108 -21.26 -8.24 26.01
CA MET A 108 -19.97 -8.44 25.33
C MET A 108 -20.15 -9.41 24.16
N GLU A 109 -20.83 -10.54 24.39
CA GLU A 109 -21.14 -11.56 23.39
C GLU A 109 -21.92 -10.96 22.20
N ALA A 110 -23.01 -10.24 22.47
CA ALA A 110 -23.79 -9.57 21.42
C ALA A 110 -22.95 -8.58 20.59
N ARG A 111 -22.06 -7.82 21.24
CA ARG A 111 -21.16 -6.88 20.56
C ARG A 111 -20.12 -7.57 19.69
N LEU A 112 -19.55 -8.68 20.16
CA LEU A 112 -18.61 -9.49 19.38
C LEU A 112 -19.30 -10.09 18.14
N TYR A 113 -20.52 -10.60 18.28
CA TYR A 113 -21.32 -11.06 17.14
C TYR A 113 -21.60 -9.94 16.15
N LEU A 114 -22.02 -8.77 16.63
CA LEU A 114 -22.28 -7.62 15.75
C LEU A 114 -21.01 -7.17 15.01
N GLY A 115 -19.87 -7.11 15.70
CA GLY A 115 -18.58 -6.79 15.07
C GLY A 115 -18.16 -7.82 14.02
N THR A 116 -18.42 -9.10 14.29
CA THR A 116 -18.13 -10.19 13.34
C THR A 116 -18.99 -10.11 12.09
N LEU A 117 -20.30 -9.92 12.24
CA LEU A 117 -21.22 -9.72 11.13
C LEU A 117 -20.85 -8.48 10.31
N HIS A 118 -20.53 -7.37 10.99
CA HIS A 118 -20.08 -6.15 10.33
C HIS A 118 -18.80 -6.38 9.50
N PHE A 119 -17.83 -7.13 10.04
CA PHE A 119 -16.61 -7.45 9.31
C PHE A 119 -16.90 -8.31 8.08
N TYR A 120 -17.70 -9.37 8.20
CA TYR A 120 -18.01 -10.24 7.06
C TYR A 120 -18.78 -9.53 5.95
N GLU A 121 -19.68 -8.60 6.29
CA GLU A 121 -20.38 -7.79 5.29
C GLU A 121 -19.43 -6.84 4.55
N ASN A 122 -18.35 -6.40 5.20
CA ASN A 122 -17.47 -5.35 4.66
C ASN A 122 -16.12 -5.84 4.14
N VAL A 123 -15.71 -7.09 4.41
CA VAL A 123 -14.38 -7.61 4.02
C VAL A 123 -14.18 -7.61 2.51
N ASN A 124 -15.24 -7.86 1.75
CA ASN A 124 -15.23 -7.89 0.28
C ASN A 124 -15.83 -6.62 -0.34
N ARG A 125 -15.94 -5.53 0.43
CA ARG A 125 -16.53 -4.30 -0.07
C ARG A 125 -15.72 -3.76 -1.24
N VAL A 126 -16.35 -3.68 -2.41
CA VAL A 126 -15.75 -3.11 -3.62
C VAL A 126 -15.43 -1.63 -3.42
N GLN A 127 -14.40 -1.15 -4.13
CA GLN A 127 -14.01 0.25 -4.09
C GLN A 127 -15.20 1.15 -4.48
N ALA A 128 -15.41 2.22 -3.70
CA ALA A 128 -16.47 3.17 -3.97
C ALA A 128 -16.29 3.83 -5.34
N VAL A 129 -17.39 4.01 -6.06
CA VAL A 129 -17.44 4.66 -7.38
C VAL A 129 -18.31 5.92 -7.29
N THR A 130 -17.96 6.96 -8.06
CA THR A 130 -18.82 8.13 -8.27
C THR A 130 -20.04 7.75 -9.10
N LEU A 131 -21.02 8.66 -9.21
CA LEU A 131 -22.20 8.48 -10.08
C LEU A 131 -21.82 8.26 -11.54
N ASP A 132 -20.72 8.85 -11.93
CA ASP A 132 -20.06 8.82 -13.24
C ASP A 132 -19.15 7.58 -13.42
N GLY A 133 -19.13 6.67 -12.45
CA GLY A 133 -18.46 5.36 -12.55
C GLY A 133 -16.96 5.39 -12.32
N SER A 134 -16.38 6.54 -11.94
CA SER A 134 -14.95 6.64 -11.63
C SER A 134 -14.66 6.20 -10.20
N HIS A 135 -13.54 5.51 -9.99
CA HIS A 135 -13.14 5.04 -8.67
C HIS A 135 -12.78 6.20 -7.74
N GLN A 136 -13.30 6.15 -6.51
CA GLN A 136 -12.97 7.13 -5.48
C GLN A 136 -11.72 6.71 -4.71
N TYR A 137 -10.80 7.64 -4.54
CA TYR A 137 -9.57 7.45 -3.76
C TYR A 137 -9.54 8.48 -2.63
N ARG A 138 -9.02 8.08 -1.47
CA ARG A 138 -8.75 8.98 -0.36
C ARG A 138 -7.27 8.90 -0.02
N VAL A 139 -6.56 10.01 -0.14
CA VAL A 139 -5.18 10.10 0.32
C VAL A 139 -5.19 10.04 1.85
N SER A 140 -4.42 9.12 2.42
CA SER A 140 -4.27 8.97 3.87
C SER A 140 -2.85 9.33 4.26
N PHE A 141 -2.69 10.40 5.05
CA PHE A 141 -1.39 10.80 5.56
C PHE A 141 -1.02 10.01 6.83
N PRO A 142 0.28 9.73 7.06
CA PRO A 142 0.74 9.24 8.34
C PRO A 142 0.33 10.21 9.44
N LYS A 143 -0.12 9.72 10.60
CA LYS A 143 -0.58 10.55 11.73
C LYS A 143 0.42 11.62 12.19
N GLY A 144 1.71 11.49 11.85
CA GLY A 144 2.75 12.48 12.15
C GLY A 144 3.05 13.51 11.04
N ARG A 145 2.46 13.39 9.84
CA ARG A 145 2.66 14.34 8.71
C ARG A 145 1.51 15.33 8.52
N SER A 146 0.29 15.01 8.95
CA SER A 146 -0.86 15.89 8.72
C SER A 146 -0.63 17.30 9.27
N TYR A 147 0.05 17.42 10.41
CA TYR A 147 0.35 18.71 11.03
C TYR A 147 1.30 19.59 10.21
N ILE A 148 2.19 18.99 9.41
CA ILE A 148 3.19 19.74 8.63
C ILE A 148 2.56 20.21 7.32
N ASP A 149 1.78 19.35 6.65
CA ASP A 149 1.15 19.70 5.37
C ASP A 149 0.00 20.71 5.58
N ASP A 150 -0.79 20.60 6.66
CA ASP A 150 -1.82 21.62 7.01
C ASP A 150 -1.19 23.01 7.25
N LEU A 151 0.02 23.05 7.82
CA LEU A 151 0.80 24.28 8.02
C LEU A 151 1.40 24.80 6.70
N PHE A 152 1.84 23.92 5.81
CA PHE A 152 2.34 24.30 4.49
C PHE A 152 1.21 24.85 3.61
N ASP A 153 0.02 24.26 3.65
CA ASP A 153 -1.16 24.74 2.93
C ASP A 153 -1.64 26.10 3.48
N GLU A 154 -1.68 26.29 4.81
CA GLU A 154 -1.96 27.62 5.40
C GLU A 154 -0.91 28.67 5.00
N LEU A 155 0.38 28.30 4.96
CA LEU A 155 1.47 29.22 4.61
C LEU A 155 1.52 29.53 3.12
N LEU A 156 1.17 28.57 2.25
CA LEU A 156 1.04 28.79 0.81
C LEU A 156 -0.14 29.70 0.49
N ILE A 157 -1.30 29.46 1.10
CA ILE A 157 -2.49 30.31 0.95
C ILE A 157 -2.20 31.74 1.44
N ARG A 158 -1.50 31.91 2.58
CA ARG A 158 -1.09 33.25 3.05
C ARG A 158 -0.08 33.93 2.14
N ARG A 159 0.85 33.20 1.54
CA ARG A 159 1.86 33.77 0.64
C ARG A 159 1.23 34.27 -0.67
N GLU A 160 0.27 33.52 -1.23
CA GLU A 160 -0.46 33.89 -2.44
C GLU A 160 -1.41 35.09 -2.22
N MET A 161 -2.00 35.21 -1.02
CA MET A 161 -2.81 36.39 -0.64
C MET A 161 -1.99 37.66 -0.42
N TYR A 162 -0.72 37.55 -0.01
CA TYR A 162 0.16 38.72 0.13
C TYR A 162 0.74 39.19 -1.21
N THR A 163 1.04 38.28 -2.14
CA THR A 163 1.57 38.65 -3.46
C THR A 163 0.50 39.23 -4.37
N SER A 164 -0.76 38.80 -4.25
CA SER A 164 -1.88 39.36 -5.02
C SER A 164 -2.33 40.74 -4.53
N ASN A 165 -2.10 41.08 -3.26
CA ASN A 165 -2.43 42.40 -2.71
C ASN A 165 -1.31 43.44 -2.91
N SER A 166 -0.07 43.03 -3.22
CA SER A 166 1.02 43.98 -3.54
C SER A 166 1.03 44.44 -5.01
N GLU A 167 0.35 43.73 -5.91
CA GLU A 167 0.24 44.09 -7.33
C GLU A 167 -1.00 44.97 -7.65
N ALA A 168 -1.81 45.31 -6.64
CA ALA A 168 -3.00 46.15 -6.79
C ALA A 168 -2.78 47.64 -6.45
N PHE A 169 -1.54 48.02 -6.10
CA PHE A 169 -1.12 49.40 -5.88
C PHE A 169 0.23 49.64 -6.57
N ASP A 170 0.21 49.71 -7.89
CA ASP A 170 1.09 50.53 -8.73
C ASP A 170 0.37 50.84 -10.06
#